data_AF-A0A2E2E193-F1
#
_entry.id   AF-A0A2E2E193-F1
#
_cell.length_a   1.000
_cell.length_b   1.000
_cell.length_c   1.000
_cell.angle_alpha   90.00
_cell.angle_beta   90.00
_cell.angle_gamma   90.00
#
_symmetry.space_group_name_H-M   'P 1'
#
loop_
_entity.id
_entity.type
_entity.pdbx_description
1 polymer ?
#
loop_
_entity_poly.entity_id
_entity_poly.type
_entity_poly.pdbx_seq_one_letter_code
_entity_poly.pdbx_strand_id
1 'polypeptide(L)'
;MHYEISIVANPSGFGEFQAQPINGEGWDSACDLLAGIANNTAEYSELGVDDLIEGAEDIRGRIHSEPPRVFAARFGDAIRYFGIAEL
;
A
#
# COMPACT_ATOMS: atom_id res chain seq x y z
N MET A 1 -14.79 8.91 -2.16
CA MET A 1 -14.27 8.06 -3.25
C MET A 1 -12.91 7.54 -2.80
N HIS A 2 -12.55 6.30 -3.15
CA HIS A 2 -11.34 5.63 -2.66
C HIS A 2 -10.26 5.56 -3.72
N TYR A 3 -9.01 5.77 -3.34
CA TYR A 3 -7.90 5.74 -4.28
C TYR A 3 -6.68 5.00 -3.71
N GLU A 4 -5.92 4.38 -4.62
CA GLU A 4 -4.65 3.75 -4.29
C GLU A 4 -3.56 4.81 -4.16
N ILE A 5 -2.74 4.67 -3.13
CA ILE A 5 -1.52 5.43 -2.91
C ILE A 5 -0.34 4.47 -3.00
N SER A 6 0.55 4.68 -3.95
CA SER A 6 1.78 3.90 -4.02
C SER A 6 2.77 4.35 -2.94
N ILE A 7 3.39 3.40 -2.24
CA ILE A 7 4.43 3.68 -1.25
C ILE A 7 5.77 3.21 -1.83
N VAL A 8 6.72 4.14 -1.89
CA VAL A 8 8.05 3.90 -2.49
C VAL A 8 9.16 4.34 -1.54
N ALA A 9 10.37 3.82 -1.76
CA ALA A 9 11.55 4.29 -1.04
C ALA A 9 11.73 5.80 -1.25
N ASN A 10 11.97 6.53 -0.16
CA ASN A 10 12.17 7.98 -0.22
C ASN A 10 13.66 8.29 -0.45
N PRO A 11 14.05 8.85 -1.61
CA PRO A 11 15.45 9.17 -1.89
C PRO A 11 16.00 10.35 -1.06
N SER A 12 15.13 11.10 -0.37
CA SER A 12 15.49 12.39 0.26
C SER A 12 15.92 12.32 1.74
N GLY A 13 15.91 11.13 2.36
CA GLY A 13 16.42 10.92 3.72
C GLY A 13 15.51 11.35 4.88
N PHE A 14 14.28 11.81 4.60
CA PHE A 14 13.23 12.05 5.61
C PHE A 14 12.18 10.94 5.54
N GLY A 15 12.27 9.96 6.45
CA GLY A 15 11.51 8.70 6.34
C GLY A 15 12.15 7.78 5.30
N GLU A 16 12.11 6.48 5.55
CA GLU A 16 12.68 5.49 4.62
C GLU A 16 11.78 5.28 3.41
N PHE A 17 10.48 5.56 3.58
CA PHE A 17 9.46 5.46 2.55
C PHE A 17 8.68 6.77 2.43
N GLN A 18 7.98 6.96 1.31
CA GLN A 18 7.07 8.07 1.08
C GLN A 18 5.81 7.61 0.37
N ALA A 19 4.67 8.16 0.78
CA ALA A 19 3.43 8.10 0.01
C ALA A 19 3.56 8.97 -1.25
N GLN A 20 3.40 8.37 -2.42
CA GLN A 20 3.30 9.12 -3.68
C GLN A 20 1.90 9.71 -3.85
N PRO A 21 1.73 10.72 -4.74
CA PRO A 21 0.41 11.22 -5.07
C PRO A 21 -0.56 10.10 -5.44
N ILE A 22 -1.85 10.34 -5.19
CA ILE A 22 -2.94 9.45 -5.56
C ILE A 22 -2.81 9.06 -7.02
N ASN A 23 -2.64 7.75 -7.28
CA ASN A 23 -2.47 7.20 -8.61
C ASN A 23 -3.62 6.24 -8.88
N GLY A 24 -4.23 6.34 -10.08
CA GLY A 24 -5.20 5.36 -10.56
C GLY A 24 -6.64 5.85 -10.61
N GLU A 25 -7.54 4.92 -10.93
CA GLU A 25 -8.98 5.16 -10.99
C GLU A 25 -9.58 5.27 -9.58
N GLY A 26 -10.57 6.15 -9.42
CA GLY A 26 -11.32 6.25 -8.18
C GLY A 26 -12.31 5.10 -8.08
N TRP A 27 -12.37 4.48 -6.91
CA TRP A 27 -13.26 3.36 -6.60
C TRP A 27 -14.41 3.82 -5.69
N ASP A 28 -15.56 3.18 -5.84
CA ASP A 28 -16.75 3.48 -5.03
C ASP A 28 -16.59 3.01 -3.57
N SER A 29 -15.76 1.98 -3.34
CA SER A 29 -15.42 1.51 -2.01
C SER A 29 -13.98 0.99 -1.93
N ALA A 30 -13.43 0.96 -0.71
CA ALA A 30 -12.15 0.31 -0.44
C ALA A 30 -12.17 -1.19 -0.74
N CYS A 31 -13.32 -1.86 -0.62
CA CYS A 31 -13.46 -3.28 -0.95
C CYS A 31 -13.30 -3.53 -2.45
N ASP A 32 -13.88 -2.66 -3.30
CA ASP A 32 -13.76 -2.80 -4.75
C ASP A 32 -12.31 -2.56 -5.20
N LEU A 33 -11.65 -1.56 -4.62
CA LEU A 33 -10.22 -1.30 -4.83
C LEU A 33 -9.38 -2.54 -4.45
N LEU A 34 -9.59 -3.08 -3.25
CA LEU A 34 -8.86 -4.26 -2.77
C LEU A 34 -9.14 -5.49 -3.63
N ALA A 35 -10.38 -5.68 -4.12
CA ALA A 35 -10.72 -6.72 -5.08
C ALA A 35 -9.98 -6.53 -6.42
N GLY A 36 -9.84 -5.29 -6.89
CA GLY A 36 -9.04 -4.95 -8.06
C GLY A 36 -7.56 -5.30 -7.89
N ILE A 37 -6.98 -5.02 -6.73
CA ILE A 37 -5.60 -5.40 -6.38
C ILE A 37 -5.47 -6.92 -6.28
N ALA A 38 -6.40 -7.59 -5.60
CA ALA A 38 -6.42 -9.04 -5.45
C ALA A 38 -6.40 -9.77 -6.80
N ASN A 39 -7.09 -9.24 -7.82
CA ASN A 39 -7.07 -9.80 -9.17
C ASN A 39 -5.70 -9.67 -9.88
N ASN A 40 -4.83 -8.76 -9.43
CA ASN A 40 -3.53 -8.45 -10.02
C ASN A 40 -2.34 -8.91 -9.16
N THR A 41 -2.58 -9.42 -7.95
CA THR A 41 -1.57 -9.85 -6.98
C THR A 41 -1.72 -11.32 -6.63
N ALA A 42 -0.63 -11.98 -6.27
CA ALA A 42 -0.72 -13.34 -5.73
C ALA A 42 -1.29 -13.36 -4.31
N GLU A 43 -0.90 -12.39 -3.49
CA GLU A 43 -1.28 -12.25 -2.08
C GLU A 43 -1.07 -10.80 -1.62
N TYR A 44 -1.81 -10.37 -0.59
CA TYR A 44 -1.59 -9.11 0.11
C TYR A 44 -2.01 -9.21 1.58
N SER A 45 -1.47 -8.35 2.44
CA SER A 45 -1.79 -8.26 3.88
C SER A 45 -1.77 -6.80 4.35
N GLU A 46 -2.71 -6.42 5.24
CA GLU A 46 -2.74 -5.09 5.86
C GLU A 46 -1.76 -5.01 7.05
N LEU A 47 -0.88 -4.01 7.04
CA LEU A 47 0.20 -3.89 8.03
C LEU A 47 -0.35 -3.61 9.43
N GLY A 48 0.01 -4.52 10.35
CA GLY A 48 -0.40 -4.53 11.75
C GLY A 48 -1.88 -4.70 12.01
N VAL A 49 -2.60 -5.22 11.02
CA VAL A 49 -3.92 -5.83 11.19
C VAL A 49 -3.78 -7.33 10.94
N ASP A 50 -3.17 -7.70 9.81
CA ASP A 50 -2.97 -9.08 9.40
C ASP A 50 -1.57 -9.60 9.75
N ASP A 51 -1.42 -10.93 9.72
CA ASP A 51 -0.09 -11.54 9.65
C ASP A 51 0.54 -11.18 8.29
N LEU A 52 1.77 -10.65 8.33
CA LEU A 52 2.45 -10.18 7.12
C LEU A 52 2.80 -11.36 6.20
N ILE A 53 2.60 -11.14 4.90
CA ILE A 53 3.10 -12.05 3.87
C ILE A 53 4.62 -12.23 3.99
N GLU A 54 5.12 -13.41 3.61
CA GLU A 54 6.54 -13.74 3.74
C GLU A 54 7.41 -12.72 2.98
N GLY A 55 8.44 -12.19 3.66
CA GLY A 55 9.36 -11.20 3.09
C GLY A 55 8.87 -9.75 3.13
N ALA A 56 7.62 -9.49 3.55
CA ALA A 56 7.18 -8.14 3.87
C ALA A 56 7.69 -7.71 5.27
N GLU A 57 7.98 -6.41 5.39
CA GLU A 57 8.32 -5.76 6.65
C GLU A 57 7.19 -4.83 7.07
N ASP A 58 7.02 -4.65 8.38
CA ASP A 58 6.17 -3.58 8.88
C ASP A 58 6.91 -2.24 8.73
N ILE A 59 6.53 -1.47 7.72
CA ILE A 59 7.13 -0.17 7.39
C ILE A 59 6.35 1.03 7.99
N ARG A 60 5.30 0.77 8.78
CA ARG A 60 4.54 1.84 9.43
C ARG A 60 5.41 2.64 10.40
N GLY A 61 5.14 3.93 10.53
CA GLY A 61 5.98 4.90 11.24
C GLY A 61 7.27 5.30 10.49
N ARG A 62 7.58 4.66 9.35
CA ARG A 62 8.74 4.99 8.48
C ARG A 62 8.31 5.66 7.18
N ILE A 63 7.01 5.86 6.95
CA ILE A 63 6.45 6.43 5.72
C ILE A 63 6.18 7.93 5.92
N HIS A 64 6.76 8.77 5.07
CA HIS A 64 6.39 10.17 4.99
C HIS A 64 5.00 10.33 4.37
N SER A 65 4.14 11.14 5.02
CA SER A 65 2.72 11.27 4.67
C SER A 65 1.97 9.92 4.69
N GLU A 66 2.19 9.16 5.76
CA GLU A 66 1.63 7.82 5.94
C GLU A 66 0.09 7.79 5.81
N PRO A 67 -0.47 6.93 4.93
CA PRO A 67 -1.91 6.75 4.84
C PRO A 67 -2.44 5.93 6.04
N PRO A 68 -3.74 6.08 6.38
CA PRO A 68 -4.32 5.40 7.55
C PRO A 68 -4.33 3.88 7.44
N ARG A 69 -4.34 3.35 6.21
CA ARG A 69 -4.28 1.91 5.92
C ARG A 69 -3.13 1.67 4.96
N VAL A 70 -2.24 0.75 5.33
CA VAL A 70 -1.05 0.38 4.57
C VAL A 70 -1.06 -1.12 4.35
N PHE A 71 -0.69 -1.54 3.15
CA PHE A 71 -0.72 -2.92 2.72
C PHE A 71 0.61 -3.30 2.07
N ALA A 72 1.00 -4.56 2.24
CA ALA A 72 2.01 -5.22 1.43
C ALA A 72 1.34 -6.16 0.44
N ALA A 73 1.77 -6.15 -0.80
CA ALA A 73 1.30 -7.06 -1.84
C ALA A 73 2.46 -7.70 -2.61
N ARG A 74 2.29 -8.97 -2.97
CA ARG A 74 3.23 -9.71 -3.80
C ARG A 74 2.85 -9.61 -5.28
N PHE A 75 3.75 -9.02 -6.05
CA PHE A 75 3.68 -8.94 -7.51
C PHE A 75 4.86 -9.72 -8.11
N GLY A 76 4.63 -10.99 -8.43
CA GLY A 76 5.71 -11.91 -8.82
C GLY A 76 6.64 -12.16 -7.63
N ASP A 77 7.94 -11.93 -7.81
CA ASP A 77 8.95 -12.09 -6.74
C ASP A 77 9.18 -10.81 -5.92
N ALA A 78 8.47 -9.71 -6.24
CA ALA A 78 8.64 -8.43 -5.58
C ALA A 78 7.50 -8.13 -4.61
N ILE A 79 7.85 -7.67 -3.41
CA ILE A 79 6.90 -7.07 -2.47
C ILE A 79 6.81 -5.58 -2.77
N ARG A 80 5.57 -5.09 -2.90
CA ARG A 80 5.26 -3.67 -3.06
C ARG A 80 4.34 -3.23 -1.94
N TYR A 81 4.46 -1.97 -1.57
CA TYR A 81 3.62 -1.37 -0.54
C TYR A 81 2.69 -0.33 -1.16
N PHE A 82 1.46 -0.29 -0.66
CA PHE A 82 0.46 0.69 -1.07
C PHE A 82 -0.43 1.05 0.12
N GLY A 83 -1.18 2.13 -0.01
CA GLY A 83 -2.21 2.52 0.95
C GLY A 83 -3.50 2.92 0.25
N ILE A 84 -4.51 3.23 1.06
CA ILE A 84 -5.81 3.71 0.57
C ILE A 84 -6.07 5.09 1.18
N ALA A 85 -6.43 6.05 0.33
CA ALA A 85 -6.96 7.34 0.75
C ALA A 85 -8.43 7.50 0.40
N GLU A 86 -9.12 8.28 1.24
CA GLU A 86 -10.49 8.73 1.03
C GLU A 86 -10.48 10.23 0.69
N LEU A 87 -11.17 10.60 -0.39
CA LEU A 87 -11.48 11.98 -0.79
C LEU A 87 -12.99 12.21 -0.80
#